data_AF-A0A537JCB5-F1
#
_entry.id   AF-A0A537JCB5-F1
#
_cell.length_a   1.000
_cell.length_b   1.000
_cell.length_c   1.000
_cell.angle_alpha   90.00
_cell.angle_beta   90.00
_cell.angle_gamma   90.00
#
_symmetry.space_group_name_H-M   'P 1'
#
loop_
_entity.id
_entity.type
_entity.pdbx_description
1 polymer ?
#
loop_
_entity_poly.entity_id
_entity_poly.type
_entity_poly.pdbx_seq_one_letter_code
_entity_poly.pdbx_strand_id
1 'polypeptide(L)' 'FGQTAYETIHDAVKEYDYPVCFGFPVGHGKENYALKIGVGYKLRVGKSKVNLEE' A
#
# COMPACT_ATOMS: atom_id res chain seq x y z
N PHE A 1 -6.57 23.07 -1.51
CA PHE A 1 -6.00 22.70 -0.20
C PHE A 1 -7.14 22.18 0.67
N GLY A 2 -7.09 20.91 1.10
CA GLY A 2 -8.21 20.31 1.85
C GLY A 2 -8.20 18.78 1.92
N GLN A 3 -7.47 18.11 1.03
CA GLN A 3 -7.26 16.67 1.10
C GLN A 3 -5.81 16.34 1.45
N THR A 4 -5.63 15.26 2.20
CA THR A 4 -4.36 14.60 2.45
C THR A 4 -3.89 13.84 1.22
N ALA A 5 -2.62 13.43 1.21
CA ALA A 5 -2.10 12.56 0.16
C ALA A 5 -2.87 11.23 0.06
N TYR A 6 -3.28 10.66 1.20
CA TYR A 6 -4.05 9.42 1.22
C TYR A 6 -5.44 9.58 0.63
N GLU A 7 -6.15 10.66 0.97
CA GLU A 7 -7.45 10.97 0.36
C GLU A 7 -7.33 11.19 -1.15
N THR A 8 -6.32 11.95 -1.56
CA THR A 8 -6.07 12.24 -2.98
C THR A 8 -5.80 10.95 -3.77
N ILE A 9 -4.94 10.07 -3.25
CA ILE A 9 -4.62 8.79 -3.89
C ILE A 9 -5.86 7.89 -3.90
N HIS A 10 -6.54 7.75 -2.76
CA HIS A 10 -7.74 6.93 -2.65
C HIS A 10 -8.82 7.37 -3.65
N ASP A 11 -9.09 8.68 -3.77
CA ASP A 11 -10.06 9.21 -4.71
C ASP A 11 -9.71 8.95 -6.17
N ALA A 12 -8.41 8.92 -6.51
CA ALA A 12 -7.95 8.62 -7.86
C ALA A 12 -8.08 7.12 -8.22
N VAL A 13 -8.10 6.24 -7.23
CA VAL A 13 -8.03 4.78 -7.43
C VAL A 13 -9.31 4.04 -7.02
N LYS A 14 -10.26 4.69 -6.35
CA LYS A 14 -11.46 4.08 -5.77
C LYS A 14 -12.39 3.39 -6.78
N GLU A 15 -12.27 3.69 -8.06
CA GLU A 15 -13.07 3.07 -9.13
C GLU A 15 -12.51 1.72 -9.60
N TYR A 16 -11.35 1.30 -9.08
CA TYR A 16 -10.69 0.05 -9.46
C TYR A 16 -10.69 -0.96 -8.31
N ASP A 17 -10.71 -2.25 -8.68
CA ASP A 17 -10.80 -3.36 -7.73
C ASP A 17 -9.44 -3.92 -7.26
N TYR A 18 -8.34 -3.18 -7.44
CA TYR A 18 -7.04 -3.62 -6.92
C TYR A 18 -6.87 -3.29 -5.42
N PRO A 19 -6.16 -4.13 -4.66
CA PRO A 19 -5.95 -3.89 -3.24
C PRO A 19 -5.07 -2.65 -3.00
N VAL A 20 -5.53 -1.76 -2.12
CA VAL A 20 -4.80 -0.56 -1.69
C VAL A 20 -4.50 -0.64 -0.20
N CYS A 21 -3.25 -0.37 0.18
CA CYS A 21 -2.80 -0.31 1.57
C CYS A 21 -1.89 0.92 1.76
N PHE A 22 -2.21 1.74 2.76
CA PHE A 22 -1.41 2.91 3.15
C PHE A 22 -0.54 2.60 4.37
N GLY A 23 0.51 3.40 4.57
CA GLY A 23 1.43 3.21 5.70
C GLY A 23 2.30 1.96 5.56
N PHE A 24 2.55 1.49 4.34
CA PHE A 24 3.43 0.36 4.11
C PHE A 24 4.87 0.74 4.53
N PRO A 25 5.57 -0.09 5.33
CA PRO A 25 6.84 0.25 5.97
C PRO A 25 8.04 0.16 5.01
N VAL A 26 8.01 0.97 3.94
CA VAL A 26 9.05 1.10 2.92
C VAL A 26 9.24 2.58 2.62
N GLY A 27 10.48 3.06 2.71
CA GLY A 27 10.81 4.46 2.44
C GLY A 27 11.85 5.02 3.41
N HIS A 28 11.64 6.25 3.86
CA HIS A 28 12.59 6.99 4.72
C HIS A 28 12.18 7.00 6.21
N GLY A 29 11.26 6.09 6.60
CA GLY A 29 10.82 5.94 7.99
C GLY A 29 11.78 5.10 8.84
N LYS A 30 11.48 5.00 10.13
CA LYS A 30 12.23 4.13 11.07
C LYS A 30 12.07 2.66 10.68
N GLU A 31 10.83 2.22 10.50
CA GLU A 31 10.50 0.93 9.90
C GLU A 31 10.66 1.03 8.38
N ASN A 32 11.64 0.31 7.84
CA ASN A 32 11.94 0.27 6.41
C ASN A 32 12.41 -1.13 6.02
N TYR A 33 11.49 -1.94 5.48
CA TYR A 33 11.79 -3.31 5.08
C TYR A 33 12.24 -3.37 3.62
N ALA A 34 13.19 -4.26 3.34
CA ALA A 34 13.64 -4.51 1.98
C ALA A 34 12.58 -5.29 1.18
N LEU A 35 12.36 -4.89 -0.07
CA LEU A 35 11.56 -5.62 -1.06
C LEU A 35 12.46 -6.03 -2.22
N LYS A 36 12.32 -7.28 -2.70
CA LYS A 36 13.08 -7.76 -3.85
C LYS A 36 12.48 -7.17 -5.12
N ILE A 37 13.33 -6.63 -5.98
CA ILE A 37 12.90 -6.06 -7.26
C ILE A 37 12.87 -7.17 -8.33
N GLY A 38 11.86 -7.14 -9.19
CA GLY A 38 11.74 -8.06 -10.32
C GLY A 38 11.05 -9.39 -10.00
N VAL A 39 10.50 -9.56 -8.79
CA VAL A 39 9.70 -10.74 -8.42
C VAL A 39 8.21 -10.41 -8.37
N GLY A 40 7.38 -11.44 -8.49
CA GLY A 40 5.94 -11.31 -8.27
C GLY A 40 5.64 -11.22 -6.77
N TYR A 41 4.58 -10.49 -6.43
CA TYR A 41 4.05 -10.44 -5.07
C TYR A 41 2.53 -10.58 -5.09
N LYS A 42 1.98 -11.13 -4.01
CA LYS A 42 0.54 -11.14 -3.71
C LYS A 42 0.26 -10.28 -2.48
N LEU A 43 -0.38 -9.13 -2.71
CA LEU A 43 -0.88 -8.28 -1.65
C LEU A 43 -2.33 -8.66 -1.30
N ARG A 44 -2.60 -8.94 -0.02
CA ARG A 44 -3.94 -9.21 0.50
C ARG A 44 -4.27 -8.20 1.59
N VAL A 45 -5.29 -7.38 1.37
CA VAL A 45 -5.77 -6.36 2.31
C VAL A 45 -7.11 -6.80 2.88
N GLY A 46 -7.12 -7.22 4.14
CA GLY A 46 -8.32 -7.59 4.88
C GLY A 46 -8.65 -6.60 6.00
N LYS A 47 -9.85 -6.70 6.57
CA LYS A 47 -10.33 -5.80 7.63
C LYS A 47 -9.45 -5.80 8.90
N SER A 48 -8.88 -6.96 9.24
CA SER A 48 -8.07 -7.15 10.46
C SER A 48 -6.60 -7.43 10.19
N LYS A 49 -6.23 -7.78 8.96
CA LYS A 49 -4.85 -8.17 8.61
C LYS A 49 -4.53 -7.80 7.17
N VAL A 50 -3.32 -7.30 6.98
CA VAL A 50 -2.69 -7.11 5.67
C VAL A 50 -1.51 -8.07 5.55
N ASN A 51 -1.38 -8.76 4.41
CA ASN A 51 -0.25 -9.65 4.14
C ASN A 51 0.34 -9.35 2.77
N LEU A 52 1.67 -9.38 2.67
CA LEU A 52 2.41 -9.37 1.43
C LEU A 52 3.21 -10.68 1.34
N GLU A 53 2.97 -11.46 0.29
CA GLU A 53 3.64 -12.74 0.02
C GLU A 53 4.42 -12.64 -1.29
N GLU A 54 5.63 -13.19 -1.33
CA GLU A 54 6.43 -13.42 -2.55
C GLU A 54 5.87 -14.62 -3.33
#